data_AF-A0A4R9G0H6-F1
#
_entry.id   AF-A0A4R9G0H6-F1
#
_cell.length_a   1.000
_cell.length_b   1.000
_cell.length_c   1.000
_cell.angle_alpha   90.00
_cell.angle_beta   90.00
_cell.angle_gamma   90.00
#
_symmetry.space_group_name_H-M   'P 1'
#
loop_
_entity.id
_entity.type
_entity.pdbx_description
1 polymer ?
#
loop_
_entity_poly.entity_id
_entity_poly.type
_entity_poly.pdbx_seq_one_letter_code
_entity_poly.pdbx_strand_id
1 'polypeptide(L)'
;MLYQANHRSYRKKANYKPLVFFLIFLALGGIAFFFRQDIKNLFAGDRRILLEKERKILQEGIVKGDPKEGEIKDFKSVAKEFASTNPKEGISYHYSALSGYYEFLLLGFRFDSATLSKIAYTGFEEFLAQDSSYLPLVEDSYRQALRAQAVDPEFAESTDNRYLIAFGEAIRQKLSRSALNKLLVSIDPEKLSPELKAGYAWTCLAGSTLSGNTDFLKKTLARPEISGPLLLSGRESDFLIALSEFRAGQYVSSLNFLRRVKNANEDFLTGSSKILEAKIFFYQNLSPKAIALLEEYYPISADRKEEVLKLAREILAKNPILKTKLPIEE
;
A
#
# COMPACT_ATOMS: atom_id res chain seq x y z
N MET A 1 -4.73 3.40 -104.41
CA MET A 1 -4.01 2.50 -103.49
C MET A 1 -3.54 3.30 -102.29
N LEU A 2 -4.04 2.89 -101.12
CA LEU A 2 -3.65 3.18 -99.73
C LEU A 2 -2.66 4.33 -99.45
N TYR A 3 -3.18 5.44 -98.92
CA TYR A 3 -2.39 6.44 -98.19
C TYR A 3 -2.31 5.99 -96.72
N GLN A 4 -1.19 5.37 -96.32
CA GLN A 4 -0.91 5.07 -94.91
C GLN A 4 -0.41 6.34 -94.21
N ALA A 5 -1.15 6.80 -93.21
CA ALA A 5 -0.70 7.87 -92.32
C ALA A 5 0.43 7.36 -91.42
N ASN A 6 1.62 7.92 -91.59
CA ASN A 6 2.75 7.71 -90.69
C ASN A 6 2.48 8.41 -89.33
N HIS A 7 1.81 7.72 -88.41
CA HIS A 7 1.78 8.14 -87.01
C HIS A 7 3.18 8.02 -86.40
N ARG A 8 3.88 9.15 -86.25
CA ARG A 8 5.07 9.25 -85.40
C ARG A 8 4.63 9.06 -83.94
N SER A 9 4.86 7.86 -83.41
CA SER A 9 4.79 7.55 -81.98
C SER A 9 5.80 8.40 -81.21
N TYR A 10 5.34 9.47 -80.56
CA TYR A 10 6.14 10.21 -79.58
C TYR A 10 6.14 9.40 -78.28
N ARG A 11 7.13 8.51 -78.09
CA ARG A 11 7.41 7.94 -76.75
C ARG A 11 7.85 9.09 -75.84
N LYS A 12 6.92 9.60 -75.02
CA LYS A 12 7.23 10.51 -73.91
C LYS A 12 8.26 9.80 -73.02
N LYS A 13 9.51 10.30 -72.97
CA LYS A 13 10.52 9.79 -72.03
C LYS A 13 9.95 9.97 -70.62
N ALA A 14 9.66 8.87 -69.94
CA ALA A 14 9.15 8.90 -68.56
C ALA A 14 10.18 9.62 -67.68
N ASN A 15 9.79 10.74 -67.08
CA ASN A 15 10.66 11.51 -66.21
C ASN A 15 10.63 10.87 -64.82
N TYR A 16 11.59 9.99 -64.54
CA TYR A 16 11.70 9.28 -63.26
C TYR A 16 12.22 10.16 -62.11
N LYS A 17 12.65 11.40 -62.39
CA LYS A 17 13.16 12.35 -61.39
C LYS A 17 12.24 12.50 -60.16
N PRO A 18 10.91 12.75 -60.29
CA PRO A 18 10.01 12.82 -59.13
C PRO A 18 9.96 11.53 -58.29
N LEU A 19 10.07 10.36 -58.92
CA LEU A 19 10.09 9.08 -58.20
C LEU A 19 11.41 8.88 -57.44
N VAL A 20 12.53 9.29 -58.04
CA VAL A 20 13.85 9.27 -57.40
C VAL A 20 13.88 10.24 -56.22
N PHE A 21 13.36 11.46 -56.37
CA PHE A 21 13.25 12.41 -55.26
C PHE A 21 12.34 11.89 -54.15
N PHE A 22 11.19 11.28 -54.50
CA PHE A 22 10.30 10.67 -53.50
C PHE A 22 11.00 9.55 -52.72
N LEU A 23 11.72 8.65 -53.39
CA LEU A 23 12.48 7.59 -52.73
C LEU A 23 13.61 8.13 -51.85
N ILE A 24 14.29 9.20 -52.28
CA ILE A 24 15.31 9.88 -51.48
C ILE A 24 14.68 10.54 -50.24
N PHE A 25 13.53 11.21 -50.38
CA PHE A 25 12.81 11.78 -49.23
C PHE A 25 12.31 10.70 -48.26
N LEU A 26 11.87 9.56 -48.77
CA LEU A 26 11.41 8.45 -47.95
C LEU A 26 12.59 7.77 -47.22
N ALA A 27 13.73 7.64 -47.89
CA ALA A 27 14.98 7.17 -47.28
C ALA A 27 15.50 8.15 -46.22
N LEU A 28 15.55 9.45 -46.52
CA LEU A 28 15.96 10.49 -45.56
C LEU A 28 14.98 10.60 -44.38
N GLY A 29 13.68 10.45 -44.62
CA GLY A 29 12.66 10.41 -43.58
C GLY A 29 12.80 9.18 -42.68
N GLY A 30 13.09 8.01 -43.27
CA GLY A 30 13.41 6.78 -42.53
C GLY A 30 14.67 6.94 -41.68
N ILE A 31 15.76 7.45 -42.27
CA ILE A 31 17.03 7.70 -41.57
C ILE A 31 16.81 8.69 -40.42
N ALA A 32 16.12 9.82 -40.65
CA ALA A 32 15.81 10.80 -39.62
C ALA A 32 14.93 10.21 -38.50
N PHE A 33 14.00 9.31 -38.83
CA PHE A 33 13.19 8.60 -37.85
C PHE A 33 14.02 7.68 -36.96
N PHE A 34 14.88 6.84 -37.53
CA PHE A 34 15.76 5.94 -36.78
C PHE A 34 16.78 6.72 -35.95
N PHE A 35 17.44 7.73 -36.50
CA PHE A 35 18.35 8.60 -35.74
C PHE A 35 17.66 9.30 -34.57
N ARG A 36 16.43 9.79 -34.75
CA ARG A 36 15.65 10.39 -33.65
C ARG A 36 15.30 9.35 -32.58
N GLN A 37 15.05 8.10 -32.96
CA GLN A 37 14.75 7.01 -32.04
C GLN A 37 16.00 6.59 -31.25
N ASP A 38 17.15 6.46 -31.91
CA ASP A 38 18.42 6.13 -31.27
C ASP A 38 18.86 7.21 -30.27
N ILE A 39 18.74 8.49 -30.65
CA ILE A 39 19.02 9.62 -29.75
C ILE A 39 18.08 9.60 -28.54
N LYS A 40 16.77 9.34 -28.75
CA LYS A 40 15.81 9.20 -27.65
C LYS A 40 16.17 8.05 -26.71
N ASN A 41 16.56 6.89 -27.25
CA ASN A 41 16.95 5.73 -26.46
C ASN A 41 18.23 6.02 -25.64
N LEU A 42 19.18 6.77 -26.20
CA LEU A 42 20.42 7.16 -25.52
C LEU A 42 20.13 8.10 -24.34
N PHE A 43 19.30 9.13 -24.54
CA PHE A 43 18.86 10.01 -23.46
C PHE A 43 17.95 9.32 -22.42
N ALA A 44 17.15 8.33 -22.84
CA ALA A 44 16.37 7.51 -21.91
C ALA A 44 17.28 6.65 -21.02
N GLY A 45 18.36 6.09 -21.58
CA GLY A 45 19.41 5.40 -20.83
C GLY A 45 20.07 6.28 -19.76
N ASP A 46 20.49 7.49 -20.13
CA ASP A 46 21.10 8.44 -19.19
C ASP A 46 20.13 8.86 -18.08
N ARG A 47 18.85 9.07 -18.41
CA ARG A 47 17.81 9.43 -17.43
C ARG A 47 17.48 8.27 -16.49
N ARG A 48 17.50 7.03 -16.98
CA ARG A 48 17.34 5.85 -16.13
C ARG A 48 18.49 5.74 -15.14
N ILE A 49 19.74 5.94 -15.58
CA ILE A 49 20.91 5.95 -14.69
C ILE A 49 20.79 7.05 -13.63
N LEU A 50 20.31 8.24 -14.02
CA LEU A 50 20.04 9.32 -13.08
C LEU A 50 18.98 8.92 -12.03
N LEU A 51 17.86 8.33 -12.46
CA LEU A 51 16.81 7.85 -11.55
C LEU A 51 17.31 6.78 -10.59
N GLU A 52 18.13 5.84 -11.05
CA GLU A 52 18.73 4.82 -10.19
C GLU A 52 19.70 5.44 -9.17
N LYS A 53 20.43 6.49 -9.55
CA LYS A 53 21.30 7.24 -8.64
C LYS A 53 20.49 7.98 -7.57
N GLU A 54 19.46 8.73 -7.97
CA GLU A 54 18.57 9.45 -7.05
C GLU A 54 17.84 8.47 -6.12
N ARG A 55 17.37 7.33 -6.65
CA ARG A 55 16.77 6.26 -5.84
C ARG A 55 17.72 5.76 -4.76
N LYS A 56 18.99 5.53 -5.07
CA LYS A 56 19.98 5.05 -4.07
C LYS A 56 20.19 6.06 -2.96
N ILE A 57 20.28 7.35 -3.29
CA ILE A 57 20.40 8.43 -2.29
C ILE A 57 19.17 8.42 -1.37
N LEU A 58 17.97 8.39 -1.95
CA LEU A 58 16.72 8.33 -1.21
C LEU A 58 16.58 7.07 -0.35
N GLN A 59 16.95 5.92 -0.89
CA GLN A 59 16.94 4.65 -0.19
C GLN A 59 17.80 4.73 1.06
N GLU A 60 19.01 5.29 0.97
CA GLU A 60 19.87 5.49 2.13
C GLU A 60 19.24 6.43 3.17
N GLY A 61 18.63 7.53 2.73
CA GLY A 61 17.93 8.47 3.62
C GLY A 61 16.73 7.84 4.34
N ILE A 62 15.89 7.10 3.60
CA ILE A 62 14.72 6.39 4.15
C ILE A 62 15.15 5.31 5.15
N VAL A 63 16.18 4.52 4.82
CA VAL A 63 16.69 3.47 5.72
C VAL A 63 17.27 4.07 7.00
N LYS A 64 17.85 5.27 6.94
CA LYS A 64 18.33 6.01 8.12
C LYS A 64 17.21 6.73 8.89
N GLY A 65 15.98 6.74 8.37
CA GLY A 65 14.85 7.44 8.97
C GLY A 65 14.86 8.96 8.80
N ASP A 66 15.66 9.48 7.86
CA ASP A 66 15.80 10.91 7.57
C ASP A 66 15.63 11.19 6.06
N PRO A 67 14.45 10.91 5.48
CA PRO A 67 14.19 11.23 4.08
C PRO A 67 14.13 12.74 3.88
N LYS A 68 15.00 13.30 3.02
CA LYS A 68 14.97 14.73 2.73
C LYS A 68 13.89 15.08 1.73
N GLU A 69 13.10 16.09 2.05
CA GLU A 69 12.02 16.58 1.19
C GLU A 69 12.48 16.99 -0.21
N GLY A 70 13.65 17.65 -0.30
CA GLY A 70 14.24 18.05 -1.59
C GLY A 70 14.53 16.86 -2.50
N GLU A 71 15.16 15.81 -1.96
CA GLU A 71 15.53 14.61 -2.71
C GLU A 71 14.27 13.87 -3.26
N ILE A 72 13.18 13.86 -2.49
CA ILE A 72 11.92 13.22 -2.92
C ILE A 72 11.22 14.05 -4.02
N LYS A 73 11.23 15.38 -3.88
CA LYS A 73 10.70 16.28 -4.92
C LYS A 73 11.47 16.18 -6.22
N ASP A 74 12.80 16.08 -6.13
CA ASP A 74 13.67 15.90 -7.29
C ASP A 74 13.39 14.55 -7.96
N PHE A 75 13.35 13.46 -7.20
CA PHE A 75 13.01 12.14 -7.73
C PHE A 75 11.63 12.12 -8.41
N LYS A 76 10.61 12.76 -7.82
CA LYS A 76 9.28 12.89 -8.44
C LYS A 76 9.35 13.62 -9.78
N SER A 77 10.06 14.75 -9.81
CA SER A 77 10.19 15.56 -11.02
C SER A 77 10.81 14.73 -12.15
N VAL A 78 11.91 14.05 -11.87
CA VAL A 78 12.62 13.20 -12.84
C VAL A 78 11.76 11.99 -13.23
N ALA A 79 11.08 11.33 -12.30
CA ALA A 79 10.21 10.18 -12.58
C ALA A 79 9.03 10.56 -13.49
N LYS A 80 8.41 11.71 -13.22
CA LYS A 80 7.32 12.26 -14.05
C LYS A 80 7.80 12.59 -15.46
N GLU A 81 8.96 13.24 -15.58
CA GLU A 81 9.55 13.53 -16.89
C GLU A 81 9.88 12.24 -17.65
N PHE A 82 10.47 11.25 -16.97
CA PHE A 82 10.81 9.96 -17.55
C PHE A 82 9.57 9.19 -18.04
N ALA A 83 8.49 9.12 -17.25
CA ALA A 83 7.22 8.52 -17.66
C ALA A 83 6.57 9.25 -18.85
N SER A 84 6.66 10.57 -18.90
CA SER A 84 6.15 11.34 -20.05
C SER A 84 6.97 11.10 -21.34
N THR A 85 8.27 10.81 -21.19
CA THR A 85 9.18 10.59 -22.33
C THR A 85 9.14 9.14 -22.82
N ASN A 86 8.95 8.19 -21.90
CA ASN A 86 9.03 6.74 -22.14
C ASN A 86 7.72 6.01 -21.74
N PRO A 87 6.54 6.38 -22.26
CA PRO A 87 5.25 5.83 -21.83
C PRO A 87 5.01 4.37 -22.25
N LYS A 88 5.95 3.75 -22.97
CA LYS A 88 5.88 2.34 -23.38
C LYS A 88 6.75 1.43 -22.52
N GLU A 89 7.47 1.98 -21.56
CA GLU A 89 8.35 1.22 -20.67
C GLU A 89 7.69 1.07 -19.30
N GLY A 90 7.51 -0.17 -18.82
CA GLY A 90 6.88 -0.42 -17.52
C GLY A 90 7.66 0.18 -16.35
N ILE A 91 9.00 0.22 -16.47
CA ILE A 91 9.89 0.82 -15.47
C ILE A 91 9.60 2.29 -15.19
N SER A 92 9.09 3.03 -16.19
CA SER A 92 8.73 4.43 -16.02
C SER A 92 7.53 4.63 -15.10
N TYR A 93 6.54 3.74 -15.23
CA TYR A 93 5.38 3.70 -14.34
C TYR A 93 5.75 3.16 -12.96
N HIS A 94 6.67 2.21 -12.88
CA HIS A 94 7.18 1.72 -11.60
C HIS A 94 7.89 2.83 -10.80
N TYR A 95 8.75 3.64 -11.42
CA TYR A 95 9.37 4.78 -10.75
C TYR A 95 8.35 5.85 -10.35
N SER A 96 7.32 6.07 -11.16
CA SER A 96 6.21 6.95 -10.79
C SER A 96 5.45 6.41 -9.56
N ALA A 97 5.26 5.09 -9.47
CA ALA A 97 4.66 4.46 -8.31
C ALA A 97 5.51 4.61 -7.04
N LEU A 98 6.83 4.38 -7.15
CA LEU A 98 7.79 4.61 -6.06
C LEU A 98 7.79 6.06 -5.59
N SER A 99 7.73 7.02 -6.52
CA SER A 99 7.65 8.44 -6.18
C SER A 99 6.42 8.74 -5.32
N GLY A 100 5.25 8.20 -5.67
CA GLY A 100 4.04 8.37 -4.85
C GLY A 100 4.17 7.75 -3.45
N TYR A 101 4.87 6.61 -3.33
CA TYR A 101 5.19 6.02 -2.04
C TYR A 101 6.13 6.91 -1.21
N TYR A 102 7.18 7.49 -1.80
CA TYR A 102 8.08 8.39 -1.08
C TYR A 102 7.37 9.68 -0.64
N GLU A 103 6.51 10.25 -1.47
CA GLU A 103 5.68 11.39 -1.06
C GLU A 103 4.72 11.05 0.07
N PHE A 104 4.16 9.83 0.08
CA PHE A 104 3.35 9.36 1.19
C PHE A 104 4.13 9.38 2.51
N LEU A 105 5.41 9.00 2.51
CA LEU A 105 6.26 9.09 3.70
C LEU A 105 6.48 10.54 4.16
N LEU A 106 6.58 11.49 3.22
CA LEU A 106 6.75 12.92 3.54
C LEU A 106 5.53 13.56 4.17
N LEU A 107 4.32 13.08 3.87
CA LEU A 107 3.11 13.60 4.50
C LEU A 107 3.03 13.33 6.00
N GLY A 108 4.04 12.66 6.58
CA GLY A 108 4.15 12.45 8.02
C GLY A 108 3.54 11.14 8.50
N PHE A 109 3.12 10.26 7.58
CA PHE A 109 2.71 8.91 7.97
C PHE A 109 3.93 8.15 8.50
N ARG A 110 3.85 7.75 9.77
CA ARG A 110 4.90 6.98 10.42
C ARG A 110 4.49 5.51 10.49
N PHE A 111 5.34 4.64 9.98
CA PHE A 111 5.25 3.21 10.24
C PHE A 111 5.68 2.90 11.67
N ASP A 112 4.93 3.39 12.66
CA ASP A 112 5.21 3.17 14.08
C ASP A 112 4.20 2.20 14.71
N SER A 113 4.54 1.71 15.90
CA SER A 113 3.77 0.73 16.66
C SER A 113 2.44 1.30 17.19
N ALA A 114 2.39 2.60 17.48
CA ALA A 114 1.19 3.27 17.98
C ALA A 114 0.11 3.36 16.90
N THR A 115 0.49 3.85 15.71
CA THR A 115 -0.34 3.92 14.52
C THR A 115 -0.77 2.52 14.09
N LEU A 116 0.15 1.54 14.14
CA LEU A 116 -0.16 0.14 13.90
C LEU A 116 -1.24 -0.39 14.84
N SER A 117 -1.08 -0.20 16.15
CA SER A 117 -2.01 -0.72 17.16
C SER A 117 -3.39 -0.09 17.01
N LYS A 118 -3.46 1.22 16.71
CA LYS A 118 -4.72 1.92 16.45
C LYS A 118 -5.41 1.36 15.21
N ILE A 119 -4.72 1.31 14.07
CA ILE A 119 -5.27 0.80 12.81
C ILE A 119 -5.62 -0.70 12.91
N ALA A 120 -4.83 -1.49 13.62
CA ALA A 120 -5.11 -2.90 13.85
C ALA A 120 -6.37 -3.09 14.70
N TYR A 121 -6.70 -2.15 15.59
CA TYR A 121 -7.91 -2.18 16.41
C TYR A 121 -9.16 -1.72 15.64
N THR A 122 -9.13 -0.50 15.10
CA THR A 122 -10.27 0.17 14.47
C THR A 122 -10.42 -0.13 12.98
N GLY A 123 -9.32 -0.46 12.29
CA GLY A 123 -9.23 -0.54 10.83
C GLY A 123 -8.80 0.79 10.20
N PHE A 124 -8.36 0.76 8.93
CA PHE A 124 -8.00 2.01 8.22
C PHE A 124 -9.19 2.94 7.93
N GLU A 125 -10.45 2.49 8.04
CA GLU A 125 -11.62 3.32 7.71
C GLU A 125 -11.69 4.53 8.65
N GLU A 126 -11.58 4.27 9.96
CA GLU A 126 -11.60 5.31 10.97
C GLU A 126 -10.35 6.20 10.90
N PHE A 127 -9.21 5.63 10.54
CA PHE A 127 -7.98 6.39 10.32
C PHE A 127 -8.12 7.37 9.13
N LEU A 128 -8.66 6.90 8.00
CA LEU A 128 -8.86 7.70 6.79
C LEU A 128 -9.98 8.73 6.95
N ALA A 129 -10.95 8.48 7.84
CA ALA A 129 -11.96 9.47 8.21
C ALA A 129 -11.35 10.66 8.98
N GLN A 130 -10.25 10.45 9.71
CA GLN A 130 -9.53 11.51 10.43
C GLN A 130 -8.60 12.29 9.49
N ASP A 131 -7.91 11.61 8.57
CA ASP A 131 -7.02 12.24 7.61
C ASP A 131 -7.01 11.49 6.26
N SER A 132 -7.67 12.08 5.27
CA SER A 132 -7.75 11.53 3.91
C SER A 132 -6.68 12.09 2.97
N SER A 133 -5.76 12.93 3.46
CA SER A 133 -4.77 13.64 2.62
C SER A 133 -3.82 12.68 1.87
N TYR A 134 -3.55 11.51 2.46
CA TYR A 134 -2.70 10.48 1.88
C TYR A 134 -3.36 9.71 0.72
N LEU A 135 -4.70 9.64 0.69
CA LEU A 135 -5.42 8.74 -0.19
C LEU A 135 -5.14 9.00 -1.69
N PRO A 136 -5.12 10.26 -2.19
CA PRO A 136 -4.80 10.53 -3.59
C PRO A 136 -3.41 10.05 -4.01
N LEU A 137 -2.40 10.20 -3.14
CA LEU A 137 -1.02 9.76 -3.41
C LEU A 137 -0.93 8.24 -3.51
N VAL A 138 -1.58 7.55 -2.57
CA VAL A 138 -1.61 6.09 -2.55
C VAL A 138 -2.39 5.54 -3.75
N GLU A 139 -3.50 6.19 -4.12
CA GLU A 139 -4.25 5.80 -5.32
C GLU A 139 -3.46 6.01 -6.60
N ASP A 140 -2.74 7.12 -6.74
CA ASP A 140 -1.89 7.36 -7.91
C ASP A 140 -0.76 6.32 -7.95
N SER A 141 -0.03 6.12 -6.85
CA SER A 141 1.02 5.11 -6.73
C SER A 141 0.52 3.72 -7.14
N TYR A 142 -0.63 3.30 -6.61
CA TYR A 142 -1.30 2.04 -6.96
C TYR A 142 -1.63 1.95 -8.45
N ARG A 143 -2.21 3.00 -9.05
CA ARG A 143 -2.56 3.02 -10.48
C ARG A 143 -1.32 2.93 -11.35
N GLN A 144 -0.23 3.60 -10.98
CA GLN A 144 1.03 3.51 -11.72
C GLN A 144 1.66 2.12 -11.59
N ALA A 145 1.60 1.48 -10.41
CA ALA A 145 2.10 0.12 -10.22
C ALA A 145 1.33 -0.91 -11.08
N LEU A 146 0.00 -0.76 -11.18
CA LEU A 146 -0.82 -1.56 -12.11
C LEU A 146 -0.47 -1.29 -13.57
N ARG A 147 -0.23 -0.03 -13.94
CA ARG A 147 0.19 0.33 -15.30
C ARG A 147 1.55 -0.26 -15.65
N ALA A 148 2.50 -0.27 -14.73
CA ALA A 148 3.80 -0.90 -14.92
C ALA A 148 3.62 -2.38 -15.31
N GLN A 149 2.81 -3.11 -14.55
CA GLN A 149 2.47 -4.51 -14.82
C GLN A 149 1.73 -4.71 -16.15
N ALA A 150 0.83 -3.80 -16.50
CA ALA A 150 0.05 -3.89 -17.75
C ALA A 150 0.89 -3.63 -19.00
N VAL A 151 1.88 -2.74 -18.89
CA VAL A 151 2.77 -2.36 -20.00
C VAL A 151 3.92 -3.36 -20.16
N ASP A 152 4.44 -3.87 -19.04
CA ASP A 152 5.56 -4.79 -19.01
C ASP A 152 5.29 -5.92 -18.00
N PRO A 153 5.03 -7.16 -18.49
CA PRO A 153 4.73 -8.30 -17.65
C PRO A 153 5.84 -8.68 -16.65
N GLU A 154 7.09 -8.24 -16.85
CA GLU A 154 8.17 -8.45 -15.87
C GLU A 154 7.80 -7.85 -14.49
N PHE A 155 7.04 -6.75 -14.48
CA PHE A 155 6.55 -6.11 -13.25
C PHE A 155 5.42 -6.88 -12.55
N ALA A 156 4.90 -7.97 -13.15
CA ALA A 156 4.05 -8.93 -12.45
C ALA A 156 4.86 -9.79 -11.47
N GLU A 157 6.14 -10.07 -11.77
CA GLU A 157 7.04 -10.85 -10.93
C GLU A 157 7.88 -9.97 -9.99
N SER A 158 8.00 -8.67 -10.29
CA SER A 158 8.67 -7.69 -9.43
C SER A 158 8.04 -7.62 -8.02
N THR A 159 8.83 -7.96 -7.00
CA THR A 159 8.42 -7.92 -5.60
C THR A 159 8.10 -6.52 -5.11
N ASP A 160 8.89 -5.52 -5.50
CA ASP A 160 8.65 -4.11 -5.19
C ASP A 160 7.30 -3.66 -5.76
N ASN A 161 7.03 -3.96 -7.03
CA ASN A 161 5.78 -3.56 -7.68
C ASN A 161 4.55 -4.24 -7.06
N ARG A 162 4.66 -5.54 -6.76
CA ARG A 162 3.62 -6.29 -6.05
C ARG A 162 3.34 -5.72 -4.67
N TYR A 163 4.37 -5.29 -3.94
CA TYR A 163 4.18 -4.60 -2.67
C TYR A 163 3.47 -3.26 -2.83
N LEU A 164 3.86 -2.42 -3.78
CA LEU A 164 3.17 -1.13 -4.02
C LEU A 164 1.67 -1.33 -4.34
N ILE A 165 1.34 -2.38 -5.11
CA ILE A 165 -0.06 -2.77 -5.35
C ILE A 165 -0.74 -3.19 -4.05
N ALA A 166 -0.11 -4.07 -3.26
CA ALA A 166 -0.67 -4.56 -2.00
C ALA A 166 -0.87 -3.45 -0.96
N PHE A 167 0.08 -2.52 -0.89
CA PHE A 167 0.03 -1.34 -0.05
C PHE A 167 -1.14 -0.43 -0.45
N GLY A 168 -1.29 -0.19 -1.75
CA GLY A 168 -2.44 0.53 -2.31
C GLY A 168 -3.78 -0.11 -1.95
N GLU A 169 -3.88 -1.44 -2.05
CA GLU A 169 -5.08 -2.18 -1.65
C GLU A 169 -5.36 -2.14 -0.15
N ALA A 170 -4.30 -2.18 0.68
CA ALA A 170 -4.44 -2.10 2.13
C ALA A 170 -5.07 -0.79 2.57
N ILE A 171 -4.61 0.34 2.00
CA ILE A 171 -5.10 1.67 2.34
C ILE A 171 -6.45 1.94 1.68
N ARG A 172 -6.67 1.54 0.42
CA ARG A 172 -7.95 1.76 -0.27
C ARG A 172 -9.10 0.92 0.29
N GLN A 173 -8.78 -0.15 1.02
CA GLN A 173 -9.74 -1.08 1.64
C GLN A 173 -10.78 -1.68 0.68
N LYS A 174 -10.46 -1.78 -0.61
CA LYS A 174 -11.38 -2.35 -1.61
C LYS A 174 -11.35 -3.88 -1.64
N LEU A 175 -10.26 -4.48 -1.17
CA LEU A 175 -10.15 -5.93 -1.03
C LEU A 175 -10.69 -6.40 0.33
N SER A 176 -11.28 -7.59 0.32
CA SER A 176 -11.57 -8.29 1.58
C SER A 176 -10.28 -8.55 2.36
N ARG A 177 -10.36 -8.57 3.70
CA ARG A 177 -9.20 -8.78 4.57
C ARG A 177 -8.46 -10.09 4.27
N SER A 178 -9.20 -11.15 3.92
CA SER A 178 -8.62 -12.43 3.51
C SER A 178 -7.85 -12.33 2.18
N ALA A 179 -8.41 -11.62 1.19
CA ALA A 179 -7.75 -11.42 -0.11
C ALA A 179 -6.49 -10.56 0.02
N LEU A 180 -6.56 -9.46 0.79
CA LEU A 180 -5.40 -8.63 1.09
C LEU A 180 -4.29 -9.43 1.77
N ASN A 181 -4.63 -10.24 2.78
CA ASN A 181 -3.65 -11.06 3.46
C ASN A 181 -3.01 -12.10 2.52
N LYS A 182 -3.77 -12.73 1.62
CA LYS A 182 -3.20 -13.63 0.60
C LYS A 182 -2.20 -12.92 -0.31
N LEU A 183 -2.50 -11.68 -0.70
CA LEU A 183 -1.58 -10.87 -1.50
C LEU A 183 -0.28 -10.58 -0.73
N LEU A 184 -0.38 -10.18 0.54
CA LEU A 184 0.78 -9.90 1.39
C LEU A 184 1.67 -11.12 1.64
N VAL A 185 1.06 -12.28 1.89
CA VAL A 185 1.76 -13.58 2.07
C VAL A 185 2.52 -13.98 0.81
N SER A 186 2.03 -13.61 -0.37
CA SER A 186 2.62 -14.00 -1.65
C SER A 186 3.91 -13.24 -2.02
N ILE A 187 4.24 -12.17 -1.28
CA ILE A 187 5.41 -11.32 -1.54
C ILE A 187 6.61 -11.89 -0.79
N ASP A 188 7.71 -12.09 -1.51
CA ASP A 188 8.98 -12.53 -0.93
C ASP A 188 9.72 -11.34 -0.30
N PRO A 189 9.88 -11.29 1.04
CA PRO A 189 10.53 -10.17 1.72
C PRO A 189 12.02 -10.02 1.39
N GLU A 190 12.69 -11.11 1.02
CA GLU A 190 14.14 -11.08 0.79
C GLU A 190 14.50 -10.32 -0.49
N LYS A 191 13.58 -10.33 -1.46
CA LYS A 191 13.72 -9.63 -2.75
C LYS A 191 13.18 -8.20 -2.72
N LEU A 192 12.61 -7.75 -1.61
CA LEU A 192 12.16 -6.37 -1.49
C LEU A 192 13.34 -5.42 -1.33
N SER A 193 13.28 -4.29 -2.03
CA SER A 193 14.26 -3.24 -1.84
C SER A 193 14.20 -2.71 -0.39
N PRO A 194 15.37 -2.41 0.24
CA PRO A 194 15.46 -2.06 1.66
C PRO A 194 14.50 -0.96 2.14
N GLU A 195 14.26 0.05 1.33
CA GLU A 195 13.36 1.18 1.62
C GLU A 195 11.88 0.78 1.74
N LEU A 196 11.51 -0.39 1.21
CA LEU A 196 10.15 -0.92 1.26
C LEU A 196 9.94 -1.92 2.40
N LYS A 197 11.02 -2.51 2.94
CA LYS A 197 10.93 -3.60 3.93
C LYS A 197 10.17 -3.22 5.19
N ALA A 198 10.41 -2.03 5.74
CA ALA A 198 9.73 -1.56 6.95
C ALA A 198 8.22 -1.36 6.73
N GLY A 199 7.85 -0.67 5.64
CA GLY A 199 6.44 -0.48 5.28
C GLY A 199 5.73 -1.80 4.96
N TYR A 200 6.42 -2.73 4.30
CA TYR A 200 5.91 -4.07 4.04
C TYR A 200 5.67 -4.85 5.32
N ALA A 201 6.63 -4.88 6.24
CA ALA A 201 6.48 -5.53 7.54
C ALA A 201 5.28 -4.94 8.31
N TRP A 202 5.18 -3.61 8.38
CA TRP A 202 4.07 -2.92 9.01
C TRP A 202 2.71 -3.29 8.38
N THR A 203 2.64 -3.31 7.05
CA THR A 203 1.42 -3.66 6.30
C THR A 203 1.04 -5.13 6.52
N CYS A 204 2.03 -6.03 6.59
CA CYS A 204 1.81 -7.43 6.93
C CYS A 204 1.26 -7.61 8.34
N LEU A 205 1.80 -6.89 9.33
CA LEU A 205 1.29 -6.93 10.71
C LEU A 205 -0.16 -6.43 10.77
N ALA A 206 -0.46 -5.29 10.15
CA ALA A 206 -1.81 -4.74 10.09
C ALA A 206 -2.77 -5.70 9.37
N GLY A 207 -2.40 -6.16 8.17
CA GLY A 207 -3.20 -7.05 7.33
C GLY A 207 -3.51 -8.39 8.00
N SER A 208 -2.49 -9.04 8.57
CA SER A 208 -2.64 -10.33 9.28
C SER A 208 -3.53 -10.21 10.50
N THR A 209 -3.34 -9.12 11.26
CA THR A 209 -4.14 -8.84 12.45
C THR A 209 -5.60 -8.59 12.08
N LEU A 210 -5.87 -7.83 11.02
CA LEU A 210 -7.23 -7.56 10.53
C LEU A 210 -7.90 -8.79 9.91
N SER A 211 -7.15 -9.67 9.25
CA SER A 211 -7.69 -10.89 8.64
C SER A 211 -7.86 -12.06 9.60
N GLY A 212 -7.29 -12.00 10.80
CA GLY A 212 -7.24 -13.14 11.72
C GLY A 212 -6.27 -14.24 11.28
N ASN A 213 -5.23 -13.92 10.49
CA ASN A 213 -4.20 -14.90 10.12
C ASN A 213 -3.08 -14.88 11.17
N THR A 214 -3.33 -15.54 12.30
CA THR A 214 -2.40 -15.51 13.43
C THR A 214 -1.06 -16.18 13.13
N ASP A 215 -1.03 -17.23 12.31
CA ASP A 215 0.21 -17.94 11.98
C ASP A 215 1.15 -17.05 11.16
N PHE A 216 0.63 -16.36 10.15
CA PHE A 216 1.41 -15.43 9.37
C PHE A 216 1.82 -14.20 10.20
N LEU A 217 0.95 -13.73 11.10
CA LEU A 217 1.29 -12.66 12.04
C LEU A 217 2.49 -13.03 12.93
N LYS A 218 2.46 -14.21 13.57
CA LYS A 218 3.53 -14.69 14.45
C LYS A 218 4.84 -14.88 13.69
N LYS A 219 4.78 -15.43 12.46
CA LYS A 219 5.95 -15.54 11.57
C LYS A 219 6.50 -14.18 11.19
N THR A 220 5.64 -13.21 10.93
CA THR A 220 6.03 -11.84 10.61
C THR A 220 6.72 -11.24 11.82
N LEU A 221 6.10 -11.23 13.01
CA LEU A 221 6.65 -10.71 14.28
C LEU A 221 8.04 -11.25 14.64
N ALA A 222 8.37 -12.48 14.24
CA ALA A 222 9.69 -13.09 14.49
C ALA A 222 10.81 -12.57 13.55
N ARG A 223 10.49 -11.74 12.56
CA ARG A 223 11.46 -11.23 11.58
C ARG A 223 12.34 -10.10 12.18
N PRO A 224 13.65 -10.07 11.89
CA PRO A 224 14.57 -9.06 12.41
C PRO A 224 14.18 -7.62 12.06
N GLU A 225 13.58 -7.41 10.89
CA GLU A 225 13.14 -6.10 10.38
C GLU A 225 12.08 -5.43 11.28
N ILE A 226 11.45 -6.18 12.17
CA ILE A 226 10.42 -5.68 13.10
C ILE A 226 11.05 -5.19 14.40
N SER A 227 12.15 -5.80 14.83
CA SER A 227 12.90 -5.38 16.01
C SER A 227 13.73 -4.10 15.80
N GLY A 228 13.94 -3.69 14.54
CA GLY A 228 14.62 -2.44 14.19
C GLY A 228 13.64 -1.27 14.02
N PRO A 229 13.27 -0.90 12.78
CA PRO A 229 12.55 0.35 12.45
C PRO A 229 11.15 0.50 13.08
N LEU A 230 10.45 -0.59 13.41
CA LEU A 230 9.09 -0.54 13.96
C LEU A 230 9.04 -0.46 15.51
N LEU A 231 10.13 -0.86 16.18
CA LEU A 231 10.30 -0.84 17.65
C LEU A 231 9.09 -1.40 18.44
N LEU A 232 8.48 -2.49 17.96
CA LEU A 232 7.34 -3.12 18.65
C LEU A 232 7.76 -3.71 19.99
N SER A 233 7.07 -3.29 21.05
CA SER A 233 7.18 -3.88 22.37
C SER A 233 6.51 -5.26 22.44
N GLY A 234 6.86 -6.04 23.46
CA GLY A 234 6.17 -7.32 23.74
C GLY A 234 4.68 -7.14 23.99
N ARG A 235 4.26 -6.05 24.65
CA ARG A 235 2.84 -5.73 24.90
C ARG A 235 2.09 -5.46 23.60
N GLU A 236 2.67 -4.69 22.67
CA GLU A 236 2.02 -4.42 21.37
C GLU A 236 1.96 -5.68 20.52
N SER A 237 3.00 -6.50 20.54
CA SER A 237 3.01 -7.79 19.84
C SER A 237 1.90 -8.72 20.38
N ASP A 238 1.79 -8.85 21.70
CA ASP A 238 0.71 -9.62 22.34
C ASP A 238 -0.67 -9.05 22.01
N PHE A 239 -0.81 -7.73 21.91
CA PHE A 239 -2.07 -7.07 21.55
C PHE A 239 -2.49 -7.36 20.10
N LEU A 240 -1.56 -7.28 19.15
CA LEU A 240 -1.82 -7.64 17.75
C LEU A 240 -2.21 -9.12 17.62
N ILE A 241 -1.52 -10.00 18.35
CA ILE A 241 -1.87 -11.43 18.38
C ILE A 241 -3.26 -11.63 18.96
N ALA A 242 -3.60 -10.98 20.08
CA ALA A 242 -4.94 -11.06 20.67
C ALA A 242 -6.02 -10.64 19.67
N LEU A 243 -5.85 -9.51 18.97
CA LEU A 243 -6.79 -9.05 17.96
C LEU A 243 -6.95 -10.03 16.80
N SER A 244 -5.86 -10.64 16.36
CA SER A 244 -5.88 -11.66 15.30
C SER A 244 -6.62 -12.92 15.75
N GLU A 245 -6.30 -13.46 16.92
CA GLU A 245 -6.94 -14.63 17.52
C GLU A 245 -8.45 -14.40 17.74
N PHE A 246 -8.83 -13.20 18.22
CA PHE A 246 -10.22 -12.80 18.34
C PHE A 246 -10.96 -12.89 17.00
N ARG A 247 -10.37 -12.35 15.92
CA ARG A 247 -10.96 -12.36 14.58
C ARG A 247 -10.97 -13.75 13.95
N ALA A 248 -10.07 -14.63 14.37
CA ALA A 248 -10.07 -16.05 14.02
C ALA A 248 -11.08 -16.90 14.82
N GLY A 249 -11.82 -16.29 15.77
CA GLY A 249 -12.75 -16.99 16.67
C GLY A 249 -12.06 -17.75 17.81
N GLN A 250 -10.76 -17.59 18.00
CA GLN A 250 -9.95 -18.25 19.03
C GLN A 250 -10.00 -17.46 20.35
N TYR A 251 -11.19 -17.30 20.91
CA TYR A 251 -11.46 -16.41 22.05
C TYR A 251 -10.64 -16.73 23.31
N VAL A 252 -10.47 -18.01 23.65
CA VAL A 252 -9.69 -18.42 24.84
C VAL A 252 -8.21 -18.07 24.67
N SER A 253 -7.65 -18.30 23.47
CA SER A 253 -6.28 -17.91 23.13
C SER A 253 -6.12 -16.38 23.22
N SER A 254 -7.06 -15.64 22.61
CA SER A 254 -7.09 -14.18 22.65
C SER A 254 -7.05 -13.64 24.09
N LEU A 255 -7.87 -14.18 25.00
CA LEU A 255 -7.90 -13.75 26.41
C LEU A 255 -6.55 -13.93 27.12
N ASN A 256 -5.80 -15.00 26.81
CA ASN A 256 -4.49 -15.23 27.39
C ASN A 256 -3.48 -14.15 26.99
N PHE A 257 -3.53 -13.69 25.74
CA PHE A 257 -2.71 -12.57 25.27
C PHE A 257 -3.16 -11.25 25.91
N LEU A 258 -4.46 -10.95 25.97
CA LEU A 258 -4.98 -9.71 26.57
C LEU A 258 -4.57 -9.53 28.04
N ARG A 259 -4.44 -10.62 28.81
CA ARG A 259 -3.93 -10.56 30.19
C ARG A 259 -2.52 -10.00 30.29
N ARG A 260 -1.66 -10.27 29.30
CA ARG A 260 -0.28 -9.77 29.24
C ARG A 260 -0.19 -8.34 28.71
N VAL A 261 -1.20 -7.90 27.97
CA VAL A 261 -1.27 -6.52 27.45
C VAL A 261 -1.65 -5.53 28.54
N LYS A 262 -2.54 -5.90 29.46
CA LYS A 262 -3.02 -5.00 30.52
C LYS A 262 -1.93 -4.66 31.54
N ASN A 263 -1.84 -3.39 31.93
CA ASN A 263 -0.97 -2.90 33.00
C ASN A 263 -1.77 -2.02 33.99
N ALA A 264 -1.08 -1.45 34.98
CA ALA A 264 -1.70 -0.59 36.00
C ALA A 264 -2.09 0.80 35.47
N ASN A 265 -1.38 1.31 34.46
CA ASN A 265 -1.66 2.62 33.86
C ASN A 265 -2.70 2.48 32.76
N GLU A 266 -3.72 3.33 32.75
CA GLU A 266 -4.75 3.27 31.72
C GLU A 266 -4.23 3.90 30.41
N ASP A 267 -3.61 3.08 29.57
CA ASP A 267 -3.16 3.44 28.21
C ASP A 267 -4.09 2.85 27.13
N PHE A 268 -3.87 3.26 25.87
CA PHE A 268 -4.68 2.80 24.73
C PHE A 268 -4.77 1.26 24.64
N LEU A 269 -3.66 0.55 24.90
CA LEU A 269 -3.61 -0.90 24.81
C LEU A 269 -4.42 -1.56 25.93
N THR A 270 -4.28 -1.08 27.17
CA THR A 270 -5.02 -1.57 28.33
C THR A 270 -6.51 -1.34 28.16
N GLY A 271 -6.93 -0.14 27.77
CA GLY A 271 -8.34 0.15 27.53
C GLY A 271 -8.93 -0.70 26.40
N SER A 272 -8.16 -0.88 25.33
CA SER A 272 -8.62 -1.66 24.16
C SER A 272 -8.73 -3.12 24.49
N SER A 273 -7.83 -3.61 25.36
CA SER A 273 -7.87 -4.97 25.87
C SER A 273 -9.09 -5.22 26.74
N LYS A 274 -9.46 -4.27 27.62
CA LYS A 274 -10.67 -4.38 28.47
C LYS A 274 -11.94 -4.43 27.61
N ILE A 275 -12.08 -3.52 26.64
CA ILE A 275 -13.23 -3.52 25.74
C ILE A 275 -13.27 -4.80 24.87
N LEU A 276 -12.12 -5.26 24.37
CA LEU A 276 -12.05 -6.51 23.60
C LEU A 276 -12.40 -7.73 24.47
N GLU A 277 -11.99 -7.75 25.74
CA GLU A 277 -12.34 -8.81 26.70
C GLU A 277 -13.85 -8.85 26.98
N ALA A 278 -14.50 -7.70 27.21
CA ALA A 278 -15.96 -7.64 27.31
C ALA A 278 -16.64 -8.16 26.04
N LYS A 279 -16.12 -7.77 24.86
CA LYS A 279 -16.61 -8.23 23.57
C LYS A 279 -16.47 -9.76 23.42
N ILE A 280 -15.35 -10.33 23.85
CA ILE A 280 -15.16 -11.79 23.87
C ILE A 280 -16.19 -12.47 24.77
N PHE A 281 -16.41 -11.98 25.99
CA PHE A 281 -17.43 -12.55 26.88
C PHE A 281 -18.82 -12.50 26.26
N PHE A 282 -19.17 -11.41 25.59
CA PHE A 282 -20.42 -11.32 24.85
C PHE A 282 -20.53 -12.39 23.75
N TYR A 283 -19.50 -12.56 22.91
CA TYR A 283 -19.48 -13.60 21.87
C TYR A 283 -19.48 -15.03 22.41
N GLN A 284 -19.06 -15.23 23.65
CA GLN A 284 -19.12 -16.51 24.36
C GLN A 284 -20.42 -16.70 25.16
N ASN A 285 -21.44 -15.87 24.95
CA ASN A 285 -22.73 -15.89 25.67
C ASN A 285 -22.61 -15.64 27.18
N LEU A 286 -21.55 -14.94 27.61
CA LEU A 286 -21.32 -14.52 28.99
C LEU A 286 -21.67 -13.03 29.18
N SER A 287 -22.81 -12.60 28.61
CA SER A 287 -23.28 -11.20 28.64
C SER A 287 -23.28 -10.54 30.02
N PRO A 288 -23.64 -11.21 31.14
CA PRO A 288 -23.54 -10.59 32.47
C PRO A 288 -22.10 -10.25 32.88
N LYS A 289 -21.12 -11.10 32.51
CA LYS A 289 -19.71 -10.82 32.77
C LYS A 289 -19.19 -9.68 31.90
N ALA A 290 -19.66 -9.60 30.65
CA ALA A 290 -19.33 -8.51 29.75
C ALA A 290 -19.80 -7.16 30.31
N ILE A 291 -21.07 -7.05 30.72
CA ILE A 291 -21.62 -5.82 31.32
C ILE A 291 -20.90 -5.45 32.61
N ALA A 292 -20.65 -6.41 33.51
CA ALA A 292 -19.92 -6.14 34.74
C ALA A 292 -18.52 -5.55 34.49
N LEU A 293 -17.81 -6.05 33.47
CA LEU A 293 -16.50 -5.54 33.08
C LEU A 293 -16.58 -4.12 32.49
N LEU A 294 -17.61 -3.83 31.69
CA LEU A 294 -17.85 -2.49 31.16
C LEU A 294 -18.24 -1.49 32.26
N GLU A 295 -19.02 -1.90 33.25
CA GLU A 295 -19.37 -1.10 34.42
C GLU A 295 -18.15 -0.75 35.28
N GLU A 296 -17.27 -1.71 35.51
CA GLU A 296 -16.01 -1.48 36.22
C GLU A 296 -15.10 -0.52 35.43
N TYR A 297 -15.09 -0.64 34.11
CA TYR A 297 -14.20 0.13 33.26
C TYR A 297 -14.69 1.56 32.98
N TYR A 298 -15.99 1.76 32.85
CA TYR A 298 -16.58 3.03 32.42
C TYR A 298 -16.08 4.27 33.19
N PRO A 299 -15.96 4.27 34.54
CA PRO A 299 -15.50 5.44 35.29
C PRO A 299 -14.09 5.91 34.93
N ILE A 300 -13.21 4.98 34.52
CA ILE A 300 -11.81 5.23 34.20
C ILE A 300 -11.51 5.24 32.69
N SER A 301 -12.52 5.02 31.85
CA SER A 301 -12.38 4.89 30.39
C SER A 301 -12.11 6.20 29.61
N ALA A 302 -12.00 7.34 30.30
CA ALA A 302 -11.66 8.65 29.74
C ALA A 302 -12.40 9.01 28.43
N ASP A 303 -11.70 9.06 27.30
CA ASP A 303 -12.16 9.40 25.95
C ASP A 303 -12.94 8.26 25.27
N ARG A 304 -12.92 7.06 25.84
CA ARG A 304 -13.54 5.85 25.26
C ARG A 304 -14.90 5.49 25.82
N LYS A 305 -15.50 6.38 26.60
CA LYS A 305 -16.84 6.21 27.17
C LYS A 305 -17.88 5.85 26.12
N GLU A 306 -17.89 6.51 24.97
CA GLU A 306 -18.89 6.24 23.93
C GLU A 306 -18.75 4.83 23.35
N GLU A 307 -17.53 4.33 23.21
CA GLU A 307 -17.31 2.96 22.74
C GLU A 307 -17.80 1.92 23.77
N VAL A 308 -17.56 2.16 25.05
CA VAL A 308 -18.10 1.35 26.15
C VAL A 308 -19.62 1.33 26.12
N LEU A 309 -20.26 2.50 25.99
CA LEU A 309 -21.72 2.62 25.93
C LEU A 309 -22.28 1.95 24.68
N LYS A 310 -21.65 2.11 23.52
CA LYS A 310 -22.05 1.46 22.27
C LYS A 310 -22.03 -0.07 22.39
N LEU A 311 -20.98 -0.64 22.98
CA LEU A 311 -20.91 -2.08 23.21
C LEU A 311 -21.97 -2.55 24.22
N ALA A 312 -22.19 -1.80 25.29
CA ALA A 312 -23.22 -2.13 26.28
C ALA A 312 -24.63 -2.10 25.67
N ARG A 313 -24.95 -1.10 24.83
CA ARG A 313 -26.20 -1.05 24.06
C ARG A 313 -26.37 -2.30 23.18
N GLU A 314 -25.32 -2.71 22.47
CA GLU A 314 -25.35 -3.93 21.65
C GLU A 314 -25.65 -5.19 22.48
N ILE A 315 -25.05 -5.31 23.66
CA ILE A 315 -25.25 -6.46 24.55
C ILE A 315 -26.68 -6.51 25.09
N LEU A 316 -27.22 -5.36 25.53
CA LEU A 316 -28.57 -5.23 26.08
C LEU A 316 -29.65 -5.46 25.03
N ALA A 317 -29.44 -4.95 23.80
CA ALA A 317 -30.35 -5.19 22.69
C ALA A 317 -30.54 -6.68 22.38
N LYS A 318 -29.47 -7.50 22.54
CA LYS A 318 -29.55 -8.96 22.40
C LYS A 318 -29.99 -9.68 23.67
N ASN A 319 -29.97 -9.01 24.82
CA ASN A 319 -30.34 -9.59 26.12
C ASN A 319 -31.20 -8.62 26.94
N PRO A 320 -32.49 -8.42 26.61
CA PRO A 320 -33.31 -7.36 27.21
C PRO A 320 -33.55 -7.49 28.72
N ILE A 321 -33.31 -8.68 29.28
CA ILE A 321 -33.52 -8.98 30.72
C ILE A 321 -32.32 -8.52 31.56
N LEU A 322 -31.17 -8.27 30.93
CA LEU A 322 -29.96 -7.80 31.63
C LEU A 322 -30.14 -6.35 32.08
N LYS A 323 -29.82 -6.09 33.35
CA LYS A 323 -29.79 -4.74 33.92
C LYS A 323 -28.37 -4.21 33.90
N THR A 324 -28.23 -2.89 33.76
CA THR A 324 -26.94 -2.21 33.87
C THR A 324 -27.02 -0.93 34.70
N LYS A 325 -25.89 -0.52 35.26
CA LYS A 325 -25.66 0.77 35.92
C LYS A 325 -25.07 1.83 34.99
N LEU A 326 -24.75 1.46 33.74
CA LEU A 326 -24.20 2.40 32.76
C LEU A 326 -25.27 3.43 32.35
N PRO A 327 -24.90 4.69 32.09
CA PRO A 327 -25.82 5.74 31.67
C PRO A 327 -26.20 5.54 30.20
N ILE A 328 -27.08 4.58 29.94
CA ILE A 328 -27.59 4.26 28.62
C ILE A 328 -29.05 4.72 28.57
N GLU A 329 -29.36 5.65 27.68
CA GLU A 329 -30.75 6.00 27.37
C GLU A 329 -31.42 4.79 26.70
N GLU A 330 -32.59 4.40 27.21
CA GLU A 330 -33.38 3.25 26.71
C GLU A 330 -33.94 3.49 25.30
#